data_AF-A0A6C0BJ49-F1
#
_entry.id   AF-A0A6C0BJ49-F1
#
_cell.length_a   1.000
_cell.length_b   1.000
_cell.length_c   1.000
_cell.angle_alpha   90.00
_cell.angle_beta   90.00
_cell.angle_gamma   90.00
#
_symmetry.space_group_name_H-M   'P 1'
#
loop_
_entity.id
_entity.type
_entity.pdbx_description
1 polymer ?
#
loop_
_entity_poly.entity_id
_entity_poly.type
_entity_poly.pdbx_seq_one_letter_code
_entity_poly.pdbx_strand_id
1 'polypeptide(L)'
;MYEHHKLHHSKIVPRAPDTYLASSVETIFQGVGVFFPTIYLQVKESYTVPFEYLILALFLINVRGMMAHDHRFVWLIGNHHLLHHKYNNCNYGQFWIDYLLGTCHPKKEEYRYGIIYT
;
A
#
# COMPACT_ATOMS: atom_id res chain seq x y z
N MET A 1 -7.77 13.63 -0.78
CA MET A 1 -6.98 12.64 -0.02
C MET A 1 -6.17 13.25 1.10
N TYR A 2 -5.39 14.33 0.88
CA TYR A 2 -4.52 14.91 1.91
C TYR A 2 -5.20 15.11 3.28
N GLU A 3 -6.39 15.71 3.33
CA GLU A 3 -7.11 15.92 4.59
C GLU A 3 -7.41 14.64 5.39
N HIS A 4 -7.65 13.53 4.69
CA HIS A 4 -7.99 12.24 5.30
C HIS A 4 -6.76 11.37 5.58
N HIS A 5 -5.63 11.64 4.91
CA HIS A 5 -4.39 10.85 4.99
C HIS A 5 -3.23 11.56 5.71
N LYS A 6 -3.38 12.84 6.06
CA LYS A 6 -2.36 13.62 6.79
C LYS A 6 -2.00 13.02 8.15
N LEU A 7 -2.98 12.37 8.82
CA LEU A 7 -2.75 11.71 10.11
C LEU A 7 -1.81 10.51 9.93
N HIS A 8 -1.99 9.74 8.86
CA HIS A 8 -1.13 8.63 8.48
C HIS A 8 0.31 9.08 8.21
N HIS A 9 0.49 10.20 7.51
CA HIS A 9 1.81 10.81 7.29
C HIS A 9 2.39 11.58 8.48
N SER A 10 1.71 11.63 9.63
CA SER A 10 2.27 12.29 10.83
C SER A 10 3.54 11.59 11.35
N LYS A 11 3.78 10.33 10.92
CA LYS A 11 4.95 9.53 11.22
C LYS A 11 5.86 9.42 10.00
N ILE A 12 6.85 10.32 9.91
CA ILE A 12 7.88 10.30 8.83
C ILE A 12 8.65 8.97 8.80
N VAL A 13 8.86 8.37 9.97
CA VAL A 13 9.49 7.05 10.12
C VAL A 13 8.48 6.13 10.78
N PRO A 14 7.56 5.53 10.00
CA PRO A 14 6.52 4.68 10.54
C PRO A 14 7.10 3.34 11.01
N ARG A 15 6.30 2.63 11.80
CA ARG A 15 6.42 1.21 12.13
C ARG A 15 5.16 0.48 11.69
N ALA A 16 5.19 -0.85 11.68
CA ALA A 16 4.06 -1.66 11.23
C ALA A 16 2.68 -1.24 11.81
N PRO A 17 2.52 -0.94 13.12
CA PRO A 17 1.22 -0.50 13.66
C PRO A 17 0.75 0.86 13.15
N ASP A 18 1.67 1.74 12.75
CA ASP A 18 1.35 3.08 12.26
C ASP A 18 0.62 3.05 10.90
N THR A 19 0.62 1.90 10.22
CA THR A 19 -0.23 1.62 9.03
C THR A 19 -1.71 1.93 9.27
N TYR A 20 -2.16 1.83 10.52
CA TYR A 20 -3.56 2.04 10.92
C TYR A 20 -3.78 3.35 11.67
N LEU A 21 -2.76 4.22 11.76
CA LEU A 21 -2.91 5.57 12.27
C LEU A 21 -3.61 6.43 11.19
N ALA A 22 -4.92 6.28 11.09
CA ALA A 22 -5.71 6.79 9.98
C ALA A 22 -6.95 7.56 10.49
N SER A 23 -7.49 8.42 9.63
CA SER A 23 -8.82 9.01 9.89
C SER A 23 -9.90 7.93 9.75
N SER A 24 -11.07 8.13 10.37
CA SER A 24 -12.18 7.17 10.24
C SER A 24 -12.60 6.92 8.79
N VAL A 25 -12.50 7.95 7.93
CA VAL A 25 -12.77 7.81 6.49
C VAL A 25 -11.75 6.86 5.87
N GLU A 26 -10.47 7.09 6.09
CA GLU A 26 -9.41 6.22 5.58
C GLU A 26 -9.56 4.79 6.10
N THR A 27 -9.83 4.59 7.39
CA THR A 27 -10.05 3.26 7.97
C THR A 27 -11.21 2.50 7.31
N ILE A 28 -12.32 3.18 7.00
CA ILE A 28 -13.47 2.54 6.32
C ILE A 28 -13.10 2.12 4.90
N PHE A 29 -12.36 2.95 4.17
CA PHE A 29 -11.99 2.67 2.79
C PHE A 29 -10.74 1.77 2.66
N GLN A 30 -9.96 1.62 3.73
CA GLN A 30 -8.78 0.76 3.78
C GLN A 30 -9.22 -0.71 3.61
N GLY A 31 -8.87 -1.29 2.47
CA GLY A 31 -9.24 -2.65 2.10
C GLY A 31 -10.48 -2.77 1.22
N VAL A 32 -11.29 -1.72 1.03
CA VAL A 32 -12.45 -1.76 0.11
C VAL A 32 -12.02 -2.07 -1.33
N GLY A 33 -10.78 -1.73 -1.68
CA GLY A 33 -10.18 -2.03 -2.98
C GLY A 33 -10.28 -3.51 -3.40
N VAL A 34 -10.29 -4.46 -2.46
CA VAL A 34 -10.38 -5.90 -2.78
C VAL A 34 -11.74 -6.31 -3.37
N PHE A 35 -12.80 -5.53 -3.11
CA PHE A 35 -14.14 -5.85 -3.61
C PHE A 35 -14.28 -5.58 -5.11
N PHE A 36 -13.52 -4.65 -5.69
CA PHE A 36 -13.58 -4.36 -7.12
C PHE A 36 -13.24 -5.58 -8.00
N PRO A 37 -12.08 -6.25 -7.85
CA PRO A 37 -11.79 -7.46 -8.61
C PRO A 37 -12.73 -8.61 -8.26
N THR A 38 -13.17 -8.71 -6.99
CA THR A 38 -14.12 -9.75 -6.55
C THR A 38 -15.47 -9.62 -7.27
N ILE A 39 -16.04 -8.41 -7.32
CA ILE A 39 -17.29 -8.12 -8.02
C ILE A 39 -17.12 -8.35 -9.52
N TYR A 40 -15.99 -7.93 -10.11
CA TYR A 40 -15.71 -8.17 -11.53
C TYR A 40 -15.73 -9.67 -11.86
N LEU A 41 -15.01 -10.50 -11.10
CA LEU A 41 -14.97 -11.94 -11.32
C LEU A 41 -16.34 -12.60 -11.14
N GLN A 42 -17.11 -12.18 -10.13
CA GLN A 42 -18.44 -12.75 -9.87
C GLN A 42 -19.47 -12.34 -10.92
N VAL A 43 -19.52 -11.06 -11.31
CA VAL A 43 -20.56 -10.53 -12.21
C VAL A 43 -20.20 -10.77 -13.67
N LYS A 44 -18.96 -10.48 -14.07
CA LYS A 44 -18.56 -10.52 -15.48
C LYS A 44 -18.15 -11.91 -15.92
N GLU A 45 -17.30 -12.57 -15.14
CA GLU A 45 -16.75 -13.89 -15.47
C GLU A 45 -17.62 -15.04 -14.94
N SER A 46 -18.73 -14.73 -14.24
CA SER A 46 -19.58 -15.72 -13.56
C SER A 46 -18.80 -16.66 -12.64
N TYR A 47 -17.65 -16.20 -12.14
CA TYR A 47 -16.77 -16.98 -11.28
C TYR A 47 -17.09 -16.71 -9.82
N THR A 48 -17.53 -17.75 -9.10
CA THR A 48 -17.77 -17.65 -7.66
C THR A 48 -16.44 -17.61 -6.92
N VAL A 49 -16.05 -16.41 -6.45
CA VAL A 49 -14.90 -16.24 -5.56
C VAL A 49 -15.25 -16.79 -4.16
N PRO A 50 -14.57 -17.83 -3.66
CA PRO A 50 -14.79 -18.34 -2.31
C PRO A 50 -14.47 -17.27 -1.26
N PHE A 51 -15.24 -17.24 -0.17
CA PHE A 51 -15.07 -16.25 0.89
C PHE A 51 -13.70 -16.34 1.58
N GLU A 52 -13.13 -17.54 1.64
CA GLU A 52 -11.81 -17.81 2.19
C GLU A 52 -10.71 -17.10 1.40
N TYR A 53 -10.87 -16.95 0.08
CA TYR A 53 -9.91 -16.23 -0.76
C TYR A 53 -9.97 -14.73 -0.52
N LEU A 54 -11.15 -14.20 -0.23
CA LEU A 54 -11.30 -12.80 0.18
C LEU A 54 -10.61 -12.53 1.51
N ILE A 55 -10.80 -13.41 2.50
CA ILE A 55 -10.10 -13.31 3.80
C ILE A 55 -8.59 -13.39 3.61
N LEU A 56 -8.12 -14.36 2.81
CA LEU A 56 -6.70 -14.53 2.54
C LEU A 56 -6.11 -13.30 1.84
N ALA A 57 -6.80 -12.75 0.84
CA ALA A 57 -6.37 -11.54 0.15
C ALA A 57 -6.28 -10.35 1.11
N LEU A 58 -7.30 -10.14 1.95
CA LEU A 58 -7.29 -9.09 2.97
C LEU A 58 -6.14 -9.27 3.95
N PHE A 59 -5.89 -10.49 4.42
CA PHE A 59 -4.78 -10.80 5.31
C PHE A 59 -3.44 -10.44 4.66
N LEU A 60 -3.20 -10.91 3.42
CA LEU A 60 -1.95 -10.66 2.70
C LEU A 60 -1.74 -9.18 2.40
N ILE A 61 -2.79 -8.45 2.01
CA ILE A 61 -2.72 -7.00 1.76
C ILE A 61 -2.38 -6.25 3.05
N ASN A 62 -2.98 -6.61 4.18
CA ASN A 62 -2.69 -5.99 5.46
C ASN A 62 -1.25 -6.27 5.94
N VAL A 63 -0.79 -7.53 5.83
CA VAL A 63 0.60 -7.89 6.12
C VAL A 63 1.56 -7.09 5.25
N ARG A 64 1.30 -7.03 3.94
CA ARG A 64 2.12 -6.24 3.01
C ARG A 64 2.10 -4.75 3.34
N GLY A 65 0.95 -4.20 3.69
CA GLY A 65 0.80 -2.82 4.16
C GLY A 65 1.66 -2.56 5.38
N MET A 66 1.56 -3.39 6.42
CA MET A 66 2.39 -3.29 7.62
C MET A 66 3.88 -3.38 7.32
N MET A 67 4.29 -4.26 6.41
CA MET A 67 5.69 -4.36 6.00
C MET A 67 6.17 -3.08 5.30
N ALA A 68 5.35 -2.47 4.43
CA ALA A 68 5.65 -1.23 3.71
C ALA A 68 5.87 -0.01 4.62
N HIS A 69 5.38 -0.10 5.85
CA HIS A 69 5.49 0.92 6.88
C HIS A 69 6.58 0.63 7.91
N ASP A 70 7.45 -0.37 7.69
CA ASP A 70 8.43 -0.76 8.68
C ASP A 70 9.79 -1.04 8.06
N HIS A 71 10.79 -0.24 8.49
CA HIS A 71 12.17 -0.32 8.01
C HIS A 71 12.78 -1.72 8.12
N ARG A 72 12.29 -2.57 9.04
CA ARG A 72 12.77 -3.96 9.21
C ARG A 72 12.51 -4.83 7.98
N PHE A 73 11.56 -4.47 7.12
CA PHE A 73 11.23 -5.23 5.91
C PHE A 73 11.78 -4.61 4.61
N VAL A 74 12.61 -3.57 4.68
CA VAL A 74 13.19 -2.92 3.50
C VAL A 74 14.00 -3.91 2.64
N TRP A 75 14.69 -4.86 3.24
CA TRP A 75 15.42 -5.89 2.49
C TRP A 75 14.50 -6.79 1.64
N LEU A 76 13.22 -6.92 2.02
CA LEU A 76 12.26 -7.80 1.35
C LEU A 76 11.40 -7.03 0.34
N ILE A 77 10.78 -5.93 0.75
CA ILE A 77 9.83 -5.17 -0.08
C ILE A 77 10.36 -3.81 -0.56
N GLY A 78 11.53 -3.39 -0.07
CA GLY A 78 12.13 -2.08 -0.32
C GLY A 78 11.55 -0.93 0.49
N ASN A 79 11.97 0.29 0.13
CA ASN A 79 11.61 1.51 0.84
C ASN A 79 10.72 2.48 0.05
N HIS A 80 10.06 2.03 -1.04
CA HIS A 80 9.25 2.89 -1.92
C HIS A 80 8.22 3.72 -1.13
N HIS A 81 7.46 3.04 -0.27
CA HIS A 81 6.44 3.68 0.56
C HIS A 81 7.03 4.45 1.75
N LEU A 82 8.18 4.04 2.30
CA LEU A 82 8.87 4.83 3.32
C LEU A 82 9.36 6.18 2.75
N LEU A 83 9.77 6.21 1.48
CA LEU A 83 10.09 7.45 0.79
C LEU A 83 8.84 8.32 0.57
N HIS A 84 7.67 7.73 0.35
CA HIS A 84 6.40 8.46 0.30
C HIS A 84 6.09 9.16 1.63
N HIS A 85 6.26 8.50 2.77
CA HIS A 85 6.11 9.12 4.11
C HIS A 85 7.11 10.25 4.37
N LYS A 86 8.29 10.18 3.76
CA LYS A 86 9.30 11.25 3.81
C LYS A 86 9.00 12.39 2.82
N TYR A 87 8.41 12.06 1.68
CA TYR A 87 8.13 12.94 0.55
C TYR A 87 6.72 12.70 0.02
N ASN A 88 5.72 13.33 0.65
CA ASN A 88 4.28 13.07 0.43
C ASN A 88 3.77 13.40 -1.00
N ASN A 89 4.62 13.91 -1.89
CA ASN A 89 4.30 14.33 -3.26
C ASN A 89 4.81 13.37 -4.35
N CYS A 90 5.17 12.14 -3.99
CA CYS A 90 5.59 11.09 -4.93
C CYS A 90 5.33 9.70 -4.32
N ASN A 91 5.58 8.62 -5.09
CA ASN A 91 5.46 7.23 -4.65
C ASN A 91 4.08 6.89 -4.07
N TYR A 92 3.00 7.25 -4.79
CA TYR A 92 1.62 7.13 -4.30
C TYR A 92 1.12 5.68 -4.26
N GLY A 93 1.70 4.80 -5.07
CA GLY A 93 1.26 3.42 -5.23
C GLY A 93 2.38 2.42 -4.96
N GLN A 94 2.47 1.42 -5.83
CA GLN A 94 3.63 0.53 -5.93
C GLN A 94 4.60 1.08 -6.96
N PHE A 95 5.86 0.62 -6.93
CA PHE A 95 6.88 1.19 -7.79
C PHE A 95 6.53 1.11 -9.27
N TRP A 96 5.99 -0.03 -9.73
CA TRP A 96 5.64 -0.23 -11.14
C TRP A 96 4.63 0.79 -11.65
N ILE A 97 3.58 1.09 -10.86
CA ILE A 97 2.53 2.02 -11.30
C ILE A 97 3.03 3.46 -11.22
N ASP A 98 3.80 3.81 -10.19
CA ASP A 98 4.41 5.14 -10.08
C ASP A 98 5.44 5.37 -11.20
N TYR A 99 6.16 4.33 -11.61
CA TYR A 99 7.10 4.39 -12.72
C TYR A 99 6.37 4.63 -14.05
N LEU A 100 5.28 3.91 -14.29
CA LEU A 100 4.46 4.09 -15.50
C LEU A 100 3.79 5.47 -15.55
N LEU A 101 3.36 5.99 -14.41
CA LEU A 101 2.65 7.27 -14.31
C LEU A 101 3.58 8.47 -14.08
N GLY A 102 4.88 8.25 -13.95
CA GLY A 102 5.87 9.32 -13.74
C GLY A 102 5.80 9.98 -12.36
N THR A 103 5.32 9.26 -11.34
CA THR A 103 5.15 9.74 -9.97
C THR A 103 6.18 9.18 -8.98
N CYS A 104 7.25 8.54 -9.47
CA CYS A 104 8.38 8.11 -8.62
C CYS A 104 9.12 9.30 -7.99
N HIS A 105 9.69 9.09 -6.80
CA HIS A 105 10.67 9.99 -6.20
C HIS A 105 11.85 10.20 -7.16
N PRO A 106 12.27 11.44 -7.44
CA PRO A 106 13.30 11.71 -8.46
C PRO A 106 14.70 11.21 -8.09
N LYS A 107 15.02 11.07 -6.79
CA LYS A 107 16.37 10.71 -6.33
C LYS A 107 16.54 9.20 -6.24
N LYS A 108 17.05 8.61 -7.32
CA LYS A 108 17.25 7.15 -7.47
C LYS A 108 18.18 6.57 -6.39
N GLU A 109 19.14 7.35 -5.90
CA GLU A 109 20.10 6.98 -4.88
C GLU A 109 19.48 6.71 -3.49
N GLU A 110 18.29 7.28 -3.22
CA GLU A 110 17.56 7.05 -1.97
C GLU A 110 16.79 5.72 -1.97
N TYR A 111 16.61 5.10 -3.14
CA TYR A 111 15.91 3.83 -3.23
C TYR A 111 16.73 2.69 -2.65
N ARG A 112 16.01 1.79 -1.99
CA ARG A 112 16.45 0.48 -1.53
C ARG A 112 15.46 -0.52 -2.08
N TYR A 113 15.94 -1.34 -3.02
CA TYR A 113 15.16 -2.38 -3.67
C TYR A 113 15.25 -3.66 -2.83
N GLY A 114 14.09 -4.19 -2.44
CA GLY A 114 14.00 -5.46 -1.75
C GLY A 114 13.93 -6.64 -2.73
N ILE A 115 13.94 -7.87 -2.21
CA ILE A 115 13.85 -9.10 -3.01
C ILE A 115 12.57 -9.16 -3.85
N ILE A 116 11.42 -8.78 -3.28
CA ILE A 116 10.11 -8.78 -3.94
C ILE A 116 9.63 -7.36 -4.23
N TYR A 117 10.56 -6.50 -4.62
CA TYR A 117 10.25 -5.11 -4.95
C TYR A 117 9.36 -5.03 -6.19
N THR A 118 8.21 -4.37 -6.05
CA THR A 118 7.25 -4.19 -7.14
C THR A 118 6.73 -2.77 -7.15
#